data_AF-A0A8K9UZS9-F1
#
_entry.id   AF-A0A8K9UZS9-F1
#
_cell.length_a   1.000
_cell.length_b   1.000
_cell.length_c   1.000
_cell.angle_alpha   90.00
_cell.angle_beta   90.00
_cell.angle_gamma   90.00
#
_symmetry.space_group_name_H-M   'P 1'
#
loop_
_entity.id
_entity.type
_entity.pdbx_description
1 polymer ?
#
loop_
_entity_poly.entity_id
_entity_poly.type
_entity_poly.pdbx_seq_one_letter_code
_entity_poly.pdbx_strand_id
1 'polypeptide(L)'
;REGGRVVCVEVRGPAGRRQGRRVDLNCLQDVAVCWCSLTNTNDELWPWNPSHTHTDRDNLVLLSCSSTEGLKVLSSMCTEGDLLDLCFSLLQPYQLLSVELPEGPQGSHTTGTSWADACVYECARGRLQRLSATRIPVSSRPVSCCRHPSSTTLLLGLSDSSLVLYDERRGVSLLAPCPIPPVLVAWHPAGGVVVVGGGQGELMALDLGLAPLGLTLVGEDPSPATTTLRLAQHLHCPGGLEGLWWAGGTGLEGADTLLLAFHGGPLAALRFRLGGWRGQLGPGELLQQRLRCGQVDQALGILGAMEWSTMGTECYRALTSVTDYLLRLELDQTREAQLEAALGVFYAPPRPLSDSVVLEYRGPISKYARRFFHHLLRHQRFEKAFLLAVDIGARDLFMVRQSVFSSSLLSLSLSLSLSLSLSFSLSLSSLSRLSLSIFLSLSIFLSLSLSLSSLSLLSLSHLMFTLCTSSLTSSPLLPSH
;
A
#
# COMPACT_ATOMS: atom_id res chain seq x y z
N ARG A 1 -1.39 36.53 -34.13
CA ARG A 1 -2.05 35.21 -34.35
C ARG A 1 -1.02 34.33 -35.04
N GLU A 2 -0.15 33.67 -34.27
CA GLU A 2 0.71 32.64 -34.84
C GLU A 2 -0.19 31.46 -35.22
N GLY A 3 -0.25 31.15 -36.52
CA GLY A 3 -1.02 30.03 -37.02
C GLY A 3 -0.37 28.74 -36.55
N GLY A 4 -1.14 27.87 -35.87
CA GLY A 4 -0.65 26.55 -35.50
C GLY A 4 -0.24 25.78 -36.76
N ARG A 5 1.01 25.31 -36.80
CA ARG A 5 1.51 24.44 -37.87
C ARG A 5 1.13 23.00 -37.52
N VAL A 6 0.29 22.38 -38.35
CA VAL A 6 0.01 20.95 -38.25
C VAL A 6 1.17 20.19 -38.87
N VAL A 7 1.74 19.23 -38.13
CA VAL A 7 2.80 18.34 -38.58
C VAL A 7 2.29 16.91 -38.45
N CYS A 8 2.60 16.06 -39.44
CA CYS A 8 2.21 14.66 -39.44
C CYS A 8 3.44 13.75 -39.56
N VAL A 9 3.38 12.59 -38.93
CA VAL A 9 4.35 11.51 -39.08
C VAL A 9 3.59 10.21 -39.33
N GLU A 10 4.06 9.41 -40.28
CA GLU A 10 3.51 8.09 -40.51
C GLU A 10 4.12 7.11 -39.51
N VAL A 11 3.26 6.48 -38.72
CA VAL A 11 3.64 5.44 -37.77
C VAL A 11 3.30 4.08 -38.39
N ARG A 12 4.33 3.28 -38.67
CA ARG A 12 4.16 1.88 -39.09
C ARG A 12 3.73 1.03 -37.90
N GLY A 13 3.11 -0.11 -38.19
CA GLY A 13 2.64 -1.07 -37.19
C GLY A 13 1.32 -1.69 -37.63
N PRO A 14 0.79 -2.63 -36.82
CA PRO A 14 -0.46 -3.34 -37.07
C PRO A 14 -1.52 -2.51 -37.81
N ALA A 15 -1.80 -2.88 -39.05
CA ALA A 15 -2.80 -2.24 -39.89
C ALA A 15 -4.14 -2.94 -39.67
N GLY A 16 -5.13 -2.21 -39.16
CA GLY A 16 -6.50 -2.68 -39.03
C GLY A 16 -7.43 -1.51 -38.75
N ARG A 17 -8.59 -1.47 -39.42
CA ARG A 17 -9.57 -0.35 -39.37
C ARG A 17 -10.19 -0.12 -37.97
N ARG A 18 -9.91 -1.00 -37.01
CA ARG A 18 -10.49 -1.03 -35.65
C ARG A 18 -9.48 -0.94 -34.51
N GLN A 19 -8.19 -0.79 -34.78
CA GLN A 19 -7.20 -0.71 -33.70
C GLN A 19 -7.13 0.72 -33.13
N GLY A 20 -7.68 0.89 -31.92
CA GLY A 20 -7.53 2.13 -31.16
C GLY A 20 -6.08 2.32 -30.74
N ARG A 21 -5.38 3.25 -31.40
CA ARG A 21 -4.04 3.68 -30.99
C ARG A 21 -4.14 4.58 -29.76
N ARG A 22 -3.22 4.38 -28.81
CA ARG A 22 -3.08 5.20 -27.61
C ARG A 22 -1.77 5.95 -27.66
N VAL A 23 -1.75 7.12 -27.06
CA VAL A 23 -0.59 8.00 -27.02
C VAL A 23 -0.39 8.48 -25.60
N ASP A 24 0.86 8.50 -25.15
CA ASP A 24 1.28 9.20 -23.94
C ASP A 24 2.44 10.15 -24.25
N LEU A 25 2.59 11.19 -23.43
CA LEU A 25 3.50 12.32 -23.67
C LEU A 25 4.47 12.50 -22.51
N ASN A 26 5.75 12.69 -22.83
CA ASN A 26 6.77 13.09 -21.89
C ASN A 26 7.27 14.50 -22.22
N CYS A 27 6.72 15.47 -21.51
CA CYS A 27 7.05 16.88 -21.69
C CYS A 27 8.47 17.24 -21.23
N LEU A 28 9.13 16.42 -20.40
CA LEU A 28 10.50 16.70 -19.94
C LEU A 28 11.55 16.39 -21.03
N GLN A 29 11.20 15.50 -21.95
CA GLN A 29 12.10 15.02 -23.01
C GLN A 29 11.64 15.41 -24.41
N ASP A 30 10.50 16.10 -24.52
CA ASP A 30 9.80 16.34 -25.78
C ASP A 30 9.67 15.05 -26.61
N VAL A 31 9.24 13.95 -25.98
CA VAL A 31 8.96 12.68 -26.67
C VAL A 31 7.53 12.22 -26.42
N ALA A 32 6.99 11.47 -27.37
CA ALA A 32 5.70 10.80 -27.25
C ALA A 32 5.87 9.31 -27.52
N VAL A 33 5.00 8.50 -26.93
CA VAL A 33 4.92 7.07 -27.25
C VAL A 33 3.55 6.78 -27.82
N CYS A 34 3.52 6.12 -28.96
CA CYS A 34 2.30 5.62 -29.59
C CYS A 34 2.28 4.10 -29.51
N TRP A 35 1.17 3.52 -29.10
CA TRP A 35 1.06 2.08 -28.96
C TRP A 35 -0.32 1.53 -29.31
N CYS A 36 -0.38 0.23 -29.58
CA CYS A 36 -1.60 -0.52 -29.84
C CYS A 36 -1.54 -1.93 -29.27
N SER A 37 -2.71 -2.53 -29.07
CA SER A 37 -2.86 -3.93 -28.67
C SER A 37 -2.57 -4.88 -29.84
N LEU A 38 -1.92 -6.02 -29.56
CA LEU A 38 -1.54 -7.07 -30.51
C LEU A 38 -2.70 -8.01 -30.85
N THR A 39 -3.67 -8.21 -29.96
CA THR A 39 -4.71 -9.26 -30.13
C THR A 39 -5.60 -9.08 -31.36
N ASN A 40 -5.56 -7.93 -32.01
CA ASN A 40 -6.29 -7.65 -33.25
C ASN A 40 -5.45 -7.84 -34.54
N THR A 41 -4.25 -8.44 -34.49
CA THR A 41 -3.45 -8.71 -35.71
C THR A 41 -3.69 -10.07 -36.34
N ASN A 42 -4.19 -11.05 -35.58
CA ASN A 42 -4.41 -12.40 -36.11
C ASN A 42 -5.70 -12.54 -36.93
N ASP A 43 -6.70 -11.67 -36.72
CA ASP A 43 -7.98 -11.74 -37.44
C ASP A 43 -7.93 -11.15 -38.86
N GLU A 44 -6.86 -10.43 -39.23
CA GLU A 44 -6.70 -9.82 -40.57
C GLU A 44 -5.54 -10.45 -41.39
N LEU A 45 -5.26 -11.75 -41.20
CA LEU A 45 -4.35 -12.51 -42.07
C LEU A 45 -5.03 -12.84 -43.41
N TRP A 46 -4.98 -11.90 -44.37
CA TRP A 46 -5.43 -12.18 -45.74
C TRP A 46 -4.47 -13.16 -46.46
N PRO A 47 -4.95 -14.26 -47.05
CA PRO A 47 -4.11 -15.33 -47.62
C PRO A 47 -3.15 -14.92 -48.76
N TRP A 48 -3.33 -13.74 -49.35
CA TRP A 48 -2.65 -13.31 -50.58
C TRP A 48 -1.61 -12.19 -50.41
N ASN A 49 -1.26 -11.80 -49.17
CA ASN A 49 -0.18 -10.81 -48.95
C ASN A 49 0.99 -11.41 -48.13
N PRO A 50 2.00 -12.02 -48.78
CA PRO A 50 3.10 -12.71 -48.10
C PRO A 50 4.26 -11.77 -47.69
N SER A 51 4.04 -10.45 -47.62
CA SER A 51 5.11 -9.46 -47.44
C SER A 51 5.04 -8.70 -46.11
N HIS A 52 4.98 -9.43 -44.99
CA HIS A 52 5.20 -8.79 -43.67
C HIS A 52 6.70 -8.72 -43.37
N THR A 53 7.29 -7.54 -43.54
CA THR A 53 8.60 -7.21 -42.95
C THR A 53 8.49 -7.20 -41.42
N HIS A 54 9.52 -7.62 -40.68
CA HIS A 54 9.53 -7.68 -39.21
C HIS A 54 9.02 -6.40 -38.51
N THR A 55 9.18 -5.22 -39.12
CA THR A 55 8.71 -3.91 -38.62
C THR A 55 7.19 -3.71 -38.65
N ASP A 56 6.42 -4.59 -39.30
CA ASP A 56 4.96 -4.50 -39.38
C ASP A 56 4.26 -5.06 -38.12
N ARG A 57 5.04 -5.70 -37.24
CA ARG A 57 4.59 -6.22 -35.94
C ARG A 57 4.83 -5.25 -34.78
N ASP A 58 5.56 -4.16 -35.01
CA ASP A 58 5.88 -3.20 -33.96
C ASP A 58 4.61 -2.52 -33.47
N ASN A 59 4.27 -2.76 -32.21
CA ASN A 59 3.09 -2.21 -31.54
C ASN A 59 3.44 -1.09 -30.55
N LEU A 60 4.73 -0.75 -30.44
CA LEU A 60 5.26 0.36 -29.65
C LEU A 60 6.16 1.25 -30.52
N VAL A 61 5.85 2.55 -30.61
CA VAL A 61 6.62 3.52 -31.39
C VAL A 61 6.95 4.75 -30.55
N LEU A 62 8.23 5.08 -30.43
CA LEU A 62 8.73 6.30 -29.79
C LEU A 62 8.89 7.41 -30.83
N LEU A 63 8.37 8.59 -30.50
CA LEU A 63 8.34 9.77 -31.36
C LEU A 63 9.09 10.92 -30.69
N SER A 64 9.94 11.62 -31.45
CA SER A 64 10.44 12.95 -31.07
C SER A 64 9.34 13.96 -31.33
N CYS A 65 9.15 14.89 -30.40
CA CYS A 65 8.25 16.04 -30.49
C CYS A 65 9.02 17.36 -30.29
N SER A 66 10.36 17.32 -30.31
CA SER A 66 11.20 18.48 -30.05
C SER A 66 11.01 19.59 -31.09
N SER A 67 11.19 20.84 -30.68
CA SER A 67 11.10 21.99 -31.58
C SER A 67 12.19 22.00 -32.66
N THR A 68 13.35 21.38 -32.38
CA THR A 68 14.51 21.35 -33.28
C THR A 68 14.42 20.24 -34.32
N GLU A 69 14.04 19.02 -33.90
CA GLU A 69 13.95 17.86 -34.81
C GLU A 69 12.56 17.67 -35.41
N GLY A 70 11.55 18.30 -34.83
CA GLY A 70 10.15 18.13 -35.21
C GLY A 70 9.58 16.76 -34.84
N LEU A 71 8.36 16.50 -35.33
CA LEU A 71 7.69 15.23 -35.14
C LEU A 71 8.32 14.14 -36.04
N LYS A 72 9.04 13.18 -35.46
CA LYS A 72 9.65 12.05 -36.19
C LYS A 72 9.69 10.76 -35.38
N VAL A 73 9.72 9.62 -36.05
CA VAL A 73 9.93 8.31 -35.40
C VAL A 73 11.38 8.18 -34.96
N LEU A 74 11.60 7.87 -33.68
CA LEU A 74 12.93 7.63 -33.10
C LEU A 74 13.27 6.13 -33.12
N SER A 75 12.35 5.31 -32.62
CA SER A 75 12.51 3.85 -32.58
C SER A 75 11.15 3.17 -32.50
N SER A 76 11.09 1.91 -32.92
CA SER A 76 9.92 1.05 -32.80
C SER A 76 10.32 -0.33 -32.28
N MET A 77 9.41 -1.01 -31.60
CA MET A 77 9.59 -2.40 -31.19
C MET A 77 8.26 -3.14 -31.04
N CYS A 78 8.33 -4.46 -31.06
CA CYS A 78 7.24 -5.36 -30.68
C CYS A 78 7.40 -5.76 -29.20
N THR A 79 6.33 -5.65 -28.42
CA THR A 79 6.26 -6.19 -27.06
C THR A 79 6.11 -7.71 -27.07
N GLU A 80 6.38 -8.36 -25.94
CA GLU A 80 6.25 -9.82 -25.84
C GLU A 80 4.81 -10.26 -25.56
N GLY A 81 4.06 -9.47 -24.79
CA GLY A 81 2.64 -9.68 -24.55
C GLY A 81 1.77 -8.58 -25.14
N ASP A 82 0.46 -8.78 -25.08
CA ASP A 82 -0.53 -7.80 -25.51
C ASP A 82 -0.61 -6.63 -24.52
N LEU A 83 -0.49 -5.39 -25.00
CA LEU A 83 -0.48 -4.21 -24.13
C LEU A 83 -1.89 -3.89 -23.60
N LEU A 84 -2.02 -3.90 -22.27
CA LEU A 84 -3.20 -3.42 -21.56
C LEU A 84 -3.08 -1.91 -21.24
N ASP A 85 -1.90 -1.48 -20.81
CA ASP A 85 -1.56 -0.08 -20.52
C ASP A 85 -0.09 0.19 -20.76
N LEU A 86 0.23 1.44 -21.10
CA LEU A 86 1.60 1.93 -21.24
C LEU A 86 1.66 3.45 -21.04
N CYS A 87 2.54 3.87 -20.12
CA CYS A 87 2.74 5.27 -19.77
C CYS A 87 4.21 5.59 -19.43
N PHE A 88 4.58 6.87 -19.48
CA PHE A 88 5.85 7.34 -18.94
C PHE A 88 5.86 7.30 -17.40
N SER A 89 7.02 6.95 -16.84
CA SER A 89 7.20 6.98 -15.39
C SER A 89 7.20 8.43 -14.88
N LEU A 90 6.38 8.69 -13.86
CA LEU A 90 6.34 10.00 -13.20
C LEU A 90 7.61 10.28 -12.37
N LEU A 91 8.34 9.22 -11.97
CA LEU A 91 9.53 9.33 -11.14
C LEU A 91 10.84 9.24 -11.93
N GLN A 92 10.81 8.59 -13.10
CA GLN A 92 12.00 8.35 -13.92
C GLN A 92 11.75 8.78 -15.37
N PRO A 93 12.19 9.98 -15.79
CA PRO A 93 11.85 10.54 -17.09
C PRO A 93 12.26 9.69 -18.29
N TYR A 94 13.29 8.84 -18.16
CA TYR A 94 13.79 7.97 -19.23
C TYR A 94 13.16 6.57 -19.23
N GLN A 95 12.09 6.36 -18.45
CA GLN A 95 11.44 5.07 -18.36
C GLN A 95 9.97 5.11 -18.80
N LEU A 96 9.58 4.03 -19.47
CA LEU A 96 8.21 3.68 -19.77
C LEU A 96 7.81 2.47 -18.92
N LEU A 97 6.56 2.45 -18.49
CA LEU A 97 5.99 1.37 -17.68
C LEU A 97 4.84 0.76 -18.47
N SER A 98 4.85 -0.56 -18.67
CA SER A 98 3.76 -1.27 -19.35
C SER A 98 3.09 -2.28 -18.43
N VAL A 99 1.86 -2.65 -18.81
CA VAL A 99 1.19 -3.86 -18.33
C VAL A 99 0.85 -4.69 -19.55
N GLU A 100 1.45 -5.88 -19.63
CA GLU A 100 1.34 -6.81 -20.75
C GLU A 100 0.60 -8.08 -20.34
N LEU A 101 -0.24 -8.57 -21.24
CA LEU A 101 -0.94 -9.85 -21.10
C LEU A 101 -0.19 -10.89 -21.94
N PRO A 102 0.54 -11.82 -21.32
CA PRO A 102 1.24 -12.85 -22.07
C PRO A 102 0.25 -13.75 -22.83
N GLU A 103 0.66 -14.24 -24.00
CA GLU A 103 -0.11 -15.23 -24.75
C GLU A 103 -0.12 -16.57 -24.00
N GLY A 104 -1.16 -16.78 -23.18
CA GLY A 104 -1.41 -18.07 -22.53
C GLY A 104 -2.10 -19.06 -23.48
N PRO A 105 -1.94 -20.39 -23.29
CA PRO A 105 -2.59 -21.39 -24.13
C PRO A 105 -4.11 -21.22 -24.07
N GLN A 106 -4.70 -20.75 -25.17
CA GLN A 106 -6.16 -20.52 -25.30
C GLN A 106 -7.00 -21.81 -25.38
N GLY A 107 -6.45 -22.96 -24.99
CA GLY A 107 -7.09 -24.25 -25.22
C GLY A 107 -6.74 -25.26 -24.16
N SER A 108 -7.38 -25.15 -22.99
CA SER A 108 -7.57 -26.25 -22.04
C SER A 108 -8.36 -25.72 -20.86
N HIS A 109 -9.50 -26.33 -20.55
CA HIS A 109 -10.30 -26.08 -19.34
C HIS A 109 -9.59 -26.48 -18.03
N THR A 110 -8.27 -26.39 -17.96
CA THR A 110 -7.49 -26.50 -16.74
C THR A 110 -7.55 -25.18 -15.99
N THR A 111 -8.38 -25.14 -14.94
CA THR A 111 -8.23 -24.31 -13.74
C THR A 111 -6.77 -23.87 -13.52
N GLY A 112 -6.38 -22.62 -13.33
CA GLY A 112 -7.11 -21.42 -12.99
C GLY A 112 -6.11 -20.33 -12.58
N THR A 113 -5.04 -20.14 -13.36
CA THR A 113 -4.02 -19.11 -13.11
C THR A 113 -3.82 -18.27 -14.37
N SER A 114 -4.18 -17.00 -14.29
CA SER A 114 -3.88 -15.99 -15.30
C SER A 114 -2.73 -15.12 -14.80
N TRP A 115 -2.12 -14.35 -15.71
CA TRP A 115 -0.92 -13.58 -15.42
C TRP A 115 -0.99 -12.21 -16.08
N ALA A 116 -0.38 -11.22 -15.44
CA ALA A 116 -0.01 -9.95 -16.06
C ALA A 116 1.49 -9.74 -15.88
N ASP A 117 2.18 -9.26 -16.91
CA ASP A 117 3.58 -8.90 -16.82
C ASP A 117 3.68 -7.37 -16.73
N ALA A 118 4.19 -6.86 -15.60
CA ALA A 118 4.50 -5.44 -15.44
C ALA A 118 5.94 -5.20 -15.88
N CYS A 119 6.14 -4.48 -16.99
CA CYS A 119 7.46 -4.29 -17.58
C CYS A 119 7.94 -2.84 -17.45
N VAL A 120 9.26 -2.68 -17.37
CA VAL A 120 9.94 -1.38 -17.42
C VAL A 120 10.78 -1.33 -18.69
N TYR A 121 10.67 -0.25 -19.44
CA TYR A 121 11.46 0.03 -20.63
C TYR A 121 12.27 1.30 -20.44
N GLU A 122 13.46 1.35 -21.02
CA GLU A 122 14.24 2.56 -21.19
C GLU A 122 13.93 3.19 -22.55
N CYS A 123 13.79 4.52 -22.59
CA CYS A 123 13.60 5.30 -23.82
C CYS A 123 14.75 6.28 -24.10
N ALA A 124 15.90 6.10 -23.44
CA ALA A 124 17.03 7.03 -23.53
C ALA A 124 17.67 7.04 -24.92
N ARG A 125 18.10 8.24 -25.35
CA ARG A 125 18.82 8.46 -26.62
C ARG A 125 18.06 7.95 -27.85
N GLY A 126 16.73 8.03 -27.80
CA GLY A 126 15.85 7.63 -28.90
C GLY A 126 15.83 6.14 -29.17
N ARG A 127 16.15 5.31 -28.19
CA ARG A 127 16.09 3.85 -28.28
C ARG A 127 15.14 3.30 -27.23
N LEU A 128 14.34 2.33 -27.63
CA LEU A 128 13.50 1.54 -26.74
C LEU A 128 14.19 0.23 -26.38
N GLN A 129 14.27 -0.07 -25.09
CA GLN A 129 14.80 -1.35 -24.61
C GLN A 129 14.05 -1.79 -23.35
N ARG A 130 13.63 -3.05 -23.28
CA ARG A 130 13.04 -3.61 -22.05
C ARG A 130 14.14 -3.86 -21.02
N LEU A 131 13.98 -3.29 -19.83
CA LEU A 131 14.89 -3.43 -18.70
C LEU A 131 14.49 -4.58 -17.77
N SER A 132 13.20 -4.70 -17.47
CA SER A 132 12.67 -5.71 -16.56
C SER A 132 11.25 -6.09 -16.92
N ALA A 133 10.84 -7.28 -16.47
CA ALA A 133 9.49 -7.79 -16.54
C ALA A 133 9.18 -8.53 -15.23
N THR A 134 8.10 -8.15 -14.55
CA THR A 134 7.67 -8.74 -13.29
C THR A 134 6.32 -9.42 -13.50
N ARG A 135 6.28 -10.74 -13.32
CA ARG A 135 5.08 -11.54 -13.49
C ARG A 135 4.19 -11.49 -12.24
N ILE A 136 2.93 -11.11 -12.44
CA ILE A 136 1.92 -10.95 -11.40
C ILE A 136 0.89 -12.08 -11.56
N PRO A 137 0.80 -13.03 -10.60
CA PRO A 137 -0.25 -14.04 -10.58
C PRO A 137 -1.62 -13.40 -10.30
N VAL A 138 -2.62 -13.75 -11.11
CA VAL A 138 -4.00 -13.28 -10.95
C VAL A 138 -5.01 -14.43 -11.12
N SER A 139 -6.17 -14.30 -10.48
CA SER A 139 -7.23 -15.32 -10.49
C SER A 139 -7.90 -15.46 -11.85
N SER A 140 -8.01 -14.36 -12.60
CA SER A 140 -8.62 -14.33 -13.93
C SER A 140 -7.95 -13.26 -14.80
N ARG A 141 -8.35 -13.18 -16.07
CA ARG A 141 -7.73 -12.27 -17.05
C ARG A 141 -7.91 -10.81 -16.63
N PRO A 142 -6.84 -10.01 -16.55
CA PRO A 142 -6.97 -8.56 -16.39
C PRO A 142 -7.65 -7.93 -17.60
N VAL A 143 -8.59 -7.03 -17.33
CA VAL A 143 -9.38 -6.28 -18.33
C VAL A 143 -9.14 -4.78 -18.27
N SER A 144 -8.63 -4.28 -17.16
CA SER A 144 -8.25 -2.88 -16.98
C SER A 144 -7.12 -2.77 -15.96
N CYS A 145 -6.39 -1.65 -15.99
CA CYS A 145 -5.42 -1.34 -14.96
C CYS A 145 -5.17 0.16 -14.84
N CYS A 146 -4.63 0.57 -13.70
CA CYS A 146 -4.09 1.91 -13.50
C CYS A 146 -2.99 1.90 -12.43
N ARG A 147 -2.08 2.86 -12.51
CA ARG A 147 -0.99 3.02 -11.53
C ARG A 147 -1.34 4.10 -10.52
N HIS A 148 -0.88 3.88 -9.29
CA HIS A 148 -0.86 4.93 -8.28
C HIS A 148 0.15 6.03 -8.65
N PRO A 149 -0.09 7.32 -8.37
CA PRO A 149 0.82 8.44 -8.64
C PRO A 149 2.23 8.29 -8.05
N SER A 150 2.36 7.62 -6.90
CA SER A 150 3.67 7.24 -6.33
C SER A 150 4.45 6.23 -7.18
N SER A 151 3.85 5.66 -8.24
CA SER A 151 4.43 4.68 -9.16
C SER A 151 4.87 3.34 -8.54
N THR A 152 4.54 3.08 -7.27
CA THR A 152 4.95 1.84 -6.54
C THR A 152 3.88 0.75 -6.53
N THR A 153 2.63 1.10 -6.84
CA THR A 153 1.50 0.17 -6.83
C THR A 153 0.72 0.22 -8.14
N LEU A 154 0.23 -0.95 -8.54
CA LEU A 154 -0.54 -1.20 -9.75
C LEU A 154 -1.87 -1.84 -9.37
N LEU A 155 -2.98 -1.23 -9.77
CA LEU A 155 -4.30 -1.81 -9.63
C LEU A 155 -4.69 -2.53 -10.93
N LEU A 156 -5.12 -3.78 -10.81
CA LEU A 156 -5.65 -4.59 -11.90
C LEU A 156 -7.14 -4.85 -11.66
N GLY A 157 -7.97 -4.55 -12.65
CA GLY A 157 -9.36 -5.01 -12.72
C GLY A 157 -9.44 -6.29 -13.51
N LEU A 158 -10.05 -7.32 -12.94
CA LEU A 158 -10.08 -8.66 -13.51
C LEU A 158 -11.46 -9.01 -14.09
N SER A 159 -11.48 -9.96 -15.03
CA SER A 159 -12.69 -10.42 -15.74
C SER A 159 -13.73 -11.10 -14.84
N ASP A 160 -13.31 -11.64 -13.69
CA ASP A 160 -14.19 -12.23 -12.65
C ASP A 160 -14.81 -11.19 -11.73
N SER A 161 -14.72 -9.90 -12.07
CA SER A 161 -15.18 -8.77 -11.25
C SER A 161 -14.48 -8.69 -9.90
N SER A 162 -13.18 -8.99 -9.85
CA SER A 162 -12.31 -8.69 -8.71
C SER A 162 -11.27 -7.63 -9.05
N LEU A 163 -10.73 -7.01 -8.00
CA LEU A 163 -9.66 -6.03 -8.04
C LEU A 163 -8.44 -6.60 -7.31
N VAL A 164 -7.27 -6.44 -7.92
CA VAL A 164 -5.99 -6.85 -7.34
C VAL A 164 -5.08 -5.63 -7.26
N LEU A 165 -4.68 -5.25 -6.04
CA LEU A 165 -3.65 -4.25 -5.83
C LEU A 165 -2.30 -4.94 -5.68
N TYR A 166 -1.44 -4.75 -6.67
CA TYR A 166 -0.07 -5.23 -6.66
C TYR A 166 0.86 -4.12 -6.19
N ASP A 167 1.70 -4.43 -5.21
CA ASP A 167 2.76 -3.56 -4.71
C ASP A 167 4.09 -4.22 -5.09
N GLU A 168 4.98 -3.50 -5.78
CA GLU A 168 6.27 -4.05 -6.23
C GLU A 168 7.11 -4.64 -5.08
N ARG A 169 6.98 -4.07 -3.88
CA ARG A 169 7.67 -4.52 -2.68
C ARG A 169 6.94 -5.68 -2.01
N ARG A 170 5.61 -5.66 -1.96
CA ARG A 170 4.83 -6.66 -1.18
C ARG A 170 4.29 -7.82 -2.01
N GLY A 171 4.37 -7.73 -3.34
CA GLY A 171 3.64 -8.62 -4.24
C GLY A 171 2.14 -8.26 -4.28
N VAL A 172 1.28 -9.26 -4.42
CA VAL A 172 -0.17 -9.05 -4.32
C VAL A 172 -0.51 -8.62 -2.88
N SER A 173 -0.90 -7.36 -2.73
CA SER A 173 -1.07 -6.71 -1.42
C SER A 173 -2.53 -6.73 -0.95
N LEU A 174 -3.48 -6.53 -1.86
CA LEU A 174 -4.92 -6.57 -1.58
C LEU A 174 -5.66 -7.25 -2.72
N LEU A 175 -6.72 -7.97 -2.36
CA LEU A 175 -7.70 -8.53 -3.29
C LEU A 175 -9.09 -8.17 -2.78
N ALA A 176 -9.92 -7.57 -3.63
CA ALA A 176 -11.25 -7.13 -3.26
C ALA A 176 -12.28 -7.53 -4.33
N PRO A 177 -13.47 -7.99 -3.94
CA PRO A 177 -14.57 -8.15 -4.89
C PRO A 177 -15.05 -6.79 -5.39
N CYS A 178 -15.41 -6.71 -6.66
CA CYS A 178 -15.98 -5.53 -7.28
C CYS A 178 -17.43 -5.82 -7.67
N PRO A 179 -18.43 -5.12 -7.07
CA PRO A 179 -19.84 -5.30 -7.42
C PRO A 179 -20.18 -4.99 -8.88
N ILE A 180 -19.32 -4.26 -9.59
CA ILE A 180 -19.45 -3.93 -11.00
C ILE A 180 -18.26 -4.48 -11.80
N PRO A 181 -18.42 -4.85 -13.08
CA PRO A 181 -17.29 -5.25 -13.90
C PRO A 181 -16.27 -4.11 -14.00
N PRO A 182 -15.00 -4.30 -13.60
CA PRO A 182 -14.01 -3.22 -13.58
C PRO A 182 -13.42 -2.99 -14.97
N VAL A 183 -14.24 -2.54 -15.92
CA VAL A 183 -13.83 -2.33 -17.33
C VAL A 183 -12.92 -1.11 -17.47
N LEU A 184 -13.11 -0.11 -16.63
CA LEU A 184 -12.30 1.11 -16.56
C LEU A 184 -11.85 1.33 -15.11
N VAL A 185 -10.63 1.79 -14.93
CA VAL A 185 -10.12 2.21 -13.63
C VAL A 185 -9.27 3.47 -13.81
N ALA A 186 -9.42 4.45 -12.93
CA ALA A 186 -8.48 5.56 -12.87
C ALA A 186 -8.25 6.06 -11.45
N TRP A 187 -6.98 6.19 -11.13
CA TRP A 187 -6.49 6.67 -9.87
C TRP A 187 -6.49 8.20 -9.82
N HIS A 188 -7.00 8.77 -8.73
CA HIS A 188 -7.01 10.20 -8.54
C HIS A 188 -5.57 10.73 -8.38
N PRO A 189 -5.21 11.89 -8.98
CA PRO A 189 -3.84 12.43 -8.89
C PRO A 189 -3.35 12.72 -7.46
N ALA A 190 -4.23 13.16 -6.55
CA ALA A 190 -3.88 13.37 -5.13
C ALA A 190 -3.73 12.05 -4.35
N GLY A 191 -4.26 10.98 -4.92
CA GLY A 191 -3.90 9.65 -4.53
C GLY A 191 -4.56 9.06 -3.30
N GLY A 192 -5.78 9.46 -2.97
CA GLY A 192 -6.59 8.79 -1.96
C GLY A 192 -7.69 7.89 -2.56
N VAL A 193 -8.11 8.18 -3.78
CA VAL A 193 -9.31 7.57 -4.41
C VAL A 193 -8.95 6.90 -5.72
N VAL A 194 -9.56 5.76 -5.97
CA VAL A 194 -9.69 5.19 -7.32
C VAL A 194 -11.15 5.09 -7.70
N VAL A 195 -11.45 5.40 -8.97
CA VAL A 195 -12.78 5.20 -9.53
C VAL A 195 -12.73 4.03 -10.49
N VAL A 196 -13.68 3.12 -10.32
CA VAL A 196 -13.93 1.96 -11.15
C VAL A 196 -15.19 2.23 -11.96
N GLY A 197 -15.12 1.97 -13.27
CA GLY A 197 -16.23 2.12 -14.20
C GLY A 197 -16.63 0.79 -14.83
N GLY A 198 -17.93 0.51 -14.80
CA GLY A 198 -18.56 -0.56 -15.55
C GLY A 198 -18.92 -0.11 -16.96
N GLY A 199 -18.93 -1.06 -17.90
CA GLY A 199 -19.25 -0.78 -19.31
C GLY A 199 -20.66 -0.21 -19.53
N GLN A 200 -21.59 -0.43 -18.59
CA GLN A 200 -22.97 0.06 -18.66
C GLN A 200 -23.18 1.43 -17.98
N GLY A 201 -22.11 2.18 -17.72
CA GLY A 201 -22.21 3.50 -17.07
C GLY A 201 -22.39 3.43 -15.55
N GLU A 202 -21.89 2.36 -14.93
CA GLU A 202 -21.84 2.22 -13.48
C GLU A 202 -20.50 2.76 -12.97
N LEU A 203 -20.50 3.53 -11.88
CA LEU A 203 -19.28 4.03 -11.24
C LEU A 203 -19.24 3.63 -9.78
N MET A 204 -18.06 3.28 -9.30
CA MET A 204 -17.78 3.01 -7.90
C MET A 204 -16.48 3.69 -7.51
N ALA A 205 -16.44 4.32 -6.33
CA ALA A 205 -15.21 4.88 -5.78
C ALA A 205 -14.71 4.01 -4.62
N LEU A 206 -13.40 3.82 -4.56
CA LEU A 206 -12.72 3.09 -3.50
C LEU A 206 -11.63 3.97 -2.91
N ASP A 207 -11.36 3.81 -1.62
CA ASP A 207 -10.19 4.41 -0.99
C ASP A 207 -8.91 3.60 -1.23
N LEU A 208 -7.79 4.08 -0.68
CA LEU A 208 -6.48 3.45 -0.76
C LEU A 208 -6.46 2.00 -0.24
N GLY A 209 -7.33 1.65 0.71
CA GLY A 209 -7.48 0.29 1.24
C GLY A 209 -8.44 -0.59 0.42
N LEU A 210 -8.86 -0.14 -0.77
CA LEU A 210 -9.91 -0.73 -1.59
C LEU A 210 -11.27 -0.85 -0.90
N ALA A 211 -11.55 -0.04 0.14
CA ALA A 211 -12.86 -0.02 0.75
C ALA A 211 -13.81 0.93 0.00
N PRO A 212 -15.08 0.54 -0.25
CA PRO A 212 -16.05 1.37 -0.95
C PRO A 212 -16.31 2.71 -0.27
N LEU A 213 -16.34 3.76 -1.09
CA LEU A 213 -16.78 5.09 -0.72
C LEU A 213 -18.23 5.28 -1.16
N GLY A 214 -19.07 5.86 -0.29
CA GLY A 214 -20.43 6.24 -0.65
C GLY A 214 -20.40 7.37 -1.67
N LEU A 215 -21.02 7.17 -2.82
CA LEU A 215 -21.18 8.18 -3.86
C LEU A 215 -22.62 8.67 -3.88
N THR A 216 -22.81 9.97 -3.74
CA THR A 216 -24.13 10.63 -3.71
C THR A 216 -24.06 11.86 -4.59
N LEU A 217 -25.08 12.07 -5.44
CA LEU A 217 -25.16 13.28 -6.24
C LEU A 217 -25.56 14.47 -5.36
N VAL A 218 -25.09 15.66 -5.73
CA VAL A 218 -25.44 16.88 -5.01
C VAL A 218 -26.93 17.14 -5.15
N GLY A 219 -27.64 17.18 -4.01
CA GLY A 219 -29.09 17.37 -3.95
C GLY A 219 -29.88 16.08 -3.72
N GLU A 220 -29.22 14.92 -3.69
CA GLU A 220 -29.83 13.65 -3.28
C GLU A 220 -29.56 13.36 -1.80
N ASP A 221 -30.51 12.70 -1.15
CA ASP A 221 -30.33 12.25 0.23
C ASP A 221 -29.34 11.09 0.27
N PRO A 222 -28.36 11.11 1.20
CA PRO A 222 -27.36 10.07 1.27
C PRO A 222 -27.98 8.73 1.69
N SER A 223 -27.98 7.76 0.77
CA SER A 223 -28.31 6.37 1.07
C SER A 223 -27.06 5.63 1.54
N PRO A 224 -26.99 5.16 2.79
CA PRO A 224 -25.81 4.46 3.31
C PRO A 224 -25.52 3.13 2.61
N ALA A 225 -26.50 2.59 1.87
CA ALA A 225 -26.38 1.30 1.19
C ALA A 225 -25.83 1.41 -0.25
N THR A 226 -25.75 2.62 -0.82
CA THR A 226 -25.44 2.79 -2.24
C THR A 226 -23.98 3.18 -2.43
N THR A 227 -23.16 2.22 -2.87
CA THR A 227 -21.73 2.41 -3.17
C THR A 227 -21.46 2.56 -4.67
N THR A 228 -22.47 2.27 -5.50
CA THR A 228 -22.40 2.32 -6.96
C THR A 228 -23.34 3.39 -7.49
N LEU A 229 -22.80 4.36 -8.21
CA LEU A 229 -23.55 5.38 -8.95
C LEU A 229 -23.91 4.84 -10.34
N ARG A 230 -25.20 4.79 -10.67
CA ARG A 230 -25.68 4.32 -11.98
C ARG A 230 -26.01 5.52 -12.87
N LEU A 231 -25.08 5.91 -13.75
CA LEU A 231 -25.23 7.10 -14.57
C LEU A 231 -26.44 7.04 -15.50
N ALA A 232 -26.83 5.86 -15.96
CA ALA A 232 -28.01 5.66 -16.80
C ALA A 232 -29.33 6.14 -16.15
N GLN A 233 -29.36 6.28 -14.82
CA GLN A 233 -30.52 6.82 -14.09
C GLN A 233 -30.62 8.35 -14.19
N HIS A 234 -29.50 9.02 -14.48
CA HIS A 234 -29.38 10.49 -14.49
C HIS A 234 -29.05 11.05 -15.87
N LEU A 235 -28.45 10.24 -16.75
CA LEU A 235 -28.01 10.59 -18.09
C LEU A 235 -28.63 9.61 -19.09
N HIS A 236 -29.28 10.15 -20.12
CA HIS A 236 -29.77 9.35 -21.24
C HIS A 236 -28.64 9.21 -22.28
N CYS A 237 -27.74 8.25 -22.05
CA CYS A 237 -26.67 7.91 -22.98
C CYS A 237 -27.00 6.57 -23.65
N PRO A 238 -27.11 6.49 -25.00
CA PRO A 238 -27.38 5.22 -25.69
C PRO A 238 -26.15 4.29 -25.70
N GLY A 239 -24.95 4.83 -25.49
CA GLY A 239 -23.68 4.10 -25.49
C GLY A 239 -23.13 3.79 -24.10
N GLY A 240 -22.35 2.72 -24.00
CA GLY A 240 -21.62 2.35 -22.80
C GLY A 240 -20.47 3.32 -22.47
N LEU A 241 -19.94 3.22 -21.25
CA LEU A 241 -18.79 4.01 -20.82
C LEU A 241 -17.50 3.43 -21.42
N GLU A 242 -16.73 4.23 -22.16
CA GLU A 242 -15.51 3.81 -22.86
C GLU A 242 -14.24 4.46 -22.30
N GLY A 243 -14.37 5.56 -21.57
CA GLY A 243 -13.22 6.34 -21.12
C GLY A 243 -13.45 7.04 -19.80
N LEU A 244 -12.39 7.09 -18.98
CA LEU A 244 -12.39 7.65 -17.64
C LEU A 244 -11.03 8.30 -17.38
N TRP A 245 -11.00 9.62 -17.18
CA TRP A 245 -9.76 10.37 -16.98
C TRP A 245 -9.94 11.47 -15.95
N TRP A 246 -9.00 11.59 -15.02
CA TRP A 246 -8.96 12.76 -14.14
C TRP A 246 -8.40 13.96 -14.89
N ALA A 247 -8.95 15.13 -14.62
CA ALA A 247 -8.41 16.38 -15.14
C ALA A 247 -7.02 16.62 -14.53
N GLY A 248 -5.98 16.55 -15.37
CA GLY A 248 -4.62 16.89 -14.99
C GLY A 248 -4.42 18.41 -15.02
N GLY A 249 -4.03 19.00 -13.90
CA GLY A 249 -3.73 20.43 -13.83
C GLY A 249 -2.89 20.80 -12.63
N THR A 250 -1.86 21.62 -12.85
CA THR A 250 -1.02 22.27 -11.83
C THR A 250 -1.75 23.42 -11.11
N GLY A 251 -3.08 23.37 -11.05
CA GLY A 251 -3.93 24.42 -10.49
C GLY A 251 -4.99 23.85 -9.54
N LEU A 252 -5.36 24.66 -8.54
CA LEU A 252 -6.35 24.33 -7.50
C LEU A 252 -7.79 24.15 -8.04
N GLU A 253 -8.06 24.59 -9.27
CA GLU A 253 -9.38 24.50 -9.91
C GLU A 253 -9.39 23.44 -11.00
N GLY A 254 -9.62 22.17 -10.62
CA GLY A 254 -9.82 21.10 -11.61
C GLY A 254 -9.45 19.70 -11.12
N ALA A 255 -8.57 19.59 -10.11
CA ALA A 255 -8.00 18.32 -9.66
C ALA A 255 -9.02 17.21 -9.40
N ASP A 256 -10.15 17.54 -8.74
CA ASP A 256 -11.19 16.55 -8.38
C ASP A 256 -12.29 16.38 -9.46
N THR A 257 -11.97 16.66 -10.73
CA THR A 257 -12.91 16.50 -11.86
C THR A 257 -12.55 15.28 -12.69
N LEU A 258 -13.51 14.37 -12.85
CA LEU A 258 -13.41 13.17 -13.66
C LEU A 258 -14.16 13.34 -14.97
N LEU A 259 -13.45 13.24 -16.09
CA LEU A 259 -14.01 13.18 -17.44
C LEU A 259 -14.47 11.75 -17.75
N LEU A 260 -15.66 11.66 -18.35
CA LEU A 260 -16.28 10.42 -18.81
C LEU A 260 -16.53 10.53 -20.32
N ALA A 261 -16.16 9.49 -21.06
CA ALA A 261 -16.51 9.35 -22.47
C ALA A 261 -17.45 8.16 -22.68
N PHE A 262 -18.58 8.42 -23.32
CA PHE A 262 -19.54 7.41 -23.72
C PHE A 262 -19.37 7.05 -25.20
N HIS A 263 -19.65 5.80 -25.55
CA HIS A 263 -19.63 5.33 -26.93
C HIS A 263 -20.57 6.17 -27.81
N GLY A 264 -20.03 6.79 -28.86
CA GLY A 264 -20.79 7.69 -29.72
C GLY A 264 -21.13 9.06 -29.08
N GLY A 265 -20.55 9.37 -27.93
CA GLY A 265 -20.85 10.56 -27.12
C GLY A 265 -22.09 10.41 -26.22
N PRO A 266 -22.37 11.40 -25.35
CA PRO A 266 -21.62 12.64 -25.12
C PRO A 266 -20.34 12.44 -24.27
N LEU A 267 -19.59 13.52 -24.08
CA LEU A 267 -18.62 13.63 -22.98
C LEU A 267 -19.33 14.20 -21.75
N ALA A 268 -19.01 13.69 -20.57
CA ALA A 268 -19.52 14.19 -19.29
C ALA A 268 -18.38 14.47 -18.31
N ALA A 269 -18.62 15.33 -17.33
CA ALA A 269 -17.67 15.63 -16.26
C ALA A 269 -18.35 15.49 -14.90
N LEU A 270 -17.75 14.70 -14.01
CA LEU A 270 -18.17 14.57 -12.62
C LEU A 270 -17.18 15.27 -11.72
N ARG A 271 -17.66 16.21 -10.90
CA ARG A 271 -16.83 16.87 -9.90
C ARG A 271 -17.06 16.24 -8.54
N PHE A 272 -15.99 15.71 -7.96
CA PHE A 272 -16.02 15.10 -6.64
C PHE A 272 -15.82 16.15 -5.56
N ARG A 273 -16.45 15.92 -4.40
CA ARG A 273 -16.28 16.71 -3.18
C ARG A 273 -16.30 15.79 -1.98
N LEU A 274 -15.32 15.93 -1.10
CA LEU A 274 -15.23 15.13 0.12
C LEU A 274 -15.99 15.81 1.27
N GLY A 275 -17.30 15.55 1.35
CA GLY A 275 -18.15 16.11 2.40
C GLY A 275 -18.09 17.64 2.46
N GLY A 276 -18.16 18.20 3.69
CA GLY A 276 -18.06 19.65 3.92
C GLY A 276 -16.65 20.24 3.81
N TRP A 277 -15.62 19.44 3.49
CA TRP A 277 -14.23 19.92 3.42
C TRP A 277 -13.89 20.36 1.99
N ARG A 278 -13.31 21.56 1.87
CA ARG A 278 -12.56 21.98 0.68
C ARG A 278 -11.16 21.37 0.72
N GLY A 279 -11.05 20.07 0.47
CA GLY A 279 -9.81 19.31 0.56
C GLY A 279 -9.62 18.45 -0.67
N GLN A 280 -8.35 18.13 -0.99
CA GLN A 280 -8.02 17.21 -2.06
C GLN A 280 -8.48 15.80 -1.69
N LEU A 281 -8.74 14.94 -2.69
CA LEU A 281 -9.02 13.52 -2.49
C LEU A 281 -7.73 12.72 -2.18
N GLY A 282 -7.02 13.12 -1.12
CA GLY A 282 -5.80 12.48 -0.63
C GLY A 282 -6.06 11.46 0.50
N PRO A 283 -5.08 10.57 0.82
CA PRO A 283 -5.24 9.54 1.84
C PRO A 283 -5.55 10.10 3.23
N GLY A 284 -4.89 11.21 3.60
CA GLY A 284 -5.05 11.84 4.92
C GLY A 284 -6.46 12.38 5.13
N GLU A 285 -7.00 13.10 4.15
CA GLU A 285 -8.34 13.67 4.19
C GLU A 285 -9.42 12.58 4.24
N LEU A 286 -9.26 11.51 3.45
CA LEU A 286 -10.16 10.37 3.47
C LEU A 286 -10.14 9.63 4.81
N LEU A 287 -8.96 9.44 5.40
CA LEU A 287 -8.80 8.82 6.70
C LEU A 287 -9.54 9.64 7.77
N GLN A 288 -9.39 10.96 7.77
CA GLN A 288 -10.15 11.83 8.68
C GLN A 288 -11.66 11.70 8.47
N GLN A 289 -12.11 11.63 7.22
CA GLN A 289 -13.53 11.46 6.91
C GLN A 289 -14.06 10.11 7.40
N ARG A 290 -13.30 9.03 7.23
CA ARG A 290 -13.65 7.69 7.79
C ARG A 290 -13.78 7.74 9.31
N LEU A 291 -12.83 8.38 10.00
CA LEU A 291 -12.90 8.54 11.47
C LEU A 291 -14.14 9.33 11.91
N ARG A 292 -14.51 10.41 11.19
CA ARG A 292 -15.75 11.17 11.46
C ARG A 292 -17.00 10.34 11.31
N CYS A 293 -17.02 9.43 10.34
CA CYS A 293 -18.12 8.50 10.12
C CYS A 293 -18.09 7.29 11.08
N GLY A 294 -17.15 7.23 12.04
CA GLY A 294 -16.97 6.09 12.94
C GLY A 294 -16.42 4.82 12.26
N GLN A 295 -15.95 4.93 11.02
CA GLN A 295 -15.45 3.85 10.17
C GLN A 295 -13.96 3.60 10.43
N VAL A 296 -13.63 3.15 11.64
CA VAL A 296 -12.23 3.01 12.08
C VAL A 296 -11.46 1.94 11.31
N ASP A 297 -12.09 0.80 10.99
CA ASP A 297 -11.41 -0.29 10.29
C ASP A 297 -11.02 0.12 8.87
N GLN A 298 -11.87 0.89 8.19
CA GLN A 298 -11.56 1.46 6.88
C GLN A 298 -10.45 2.53 6.98
N ALA A 299 -10.46 3.34 8.05
CA ALA A 299 -9.37 4.29 8.32
C ALA A 299 -8.01 3.57 8.55
N LEU A 300 -8.03 2.43 9.25
CA LEU A 300 -6.85 1.57 9.43
C LEU A 300 -6.41 0.93 8.11
N GLY A 301 -7.35 0.55 7.24
CA GLY A 301 -7.06 0.06 5.89
C GLY A 301 -6.28 1.10 5.07
N ILE A 302 -6.70 2.38 5.12
CA ILE A 302 -5.97 3.49 4.50
C ILE A 302 -4.57 3.60 5.13
N LEU A 303 -4.47 3.68 6.47
CA LEU A 303 -3.20 3.83 7.17
C LEU A 303 -2.20 2.71 6.85
N GLY A 304 -2.66 1.45 6.78
CA GLY A 304 -1.81 0.29 6.48
C GLY A 304 -1.33 0.23 5.02
N ALA A 305 -2.05 0.89 4.12
CA ALA A 305 -1.70 1.01 2.70
C ALA A 305 -0.85 2.25 2.38
N MET A 306 -0.69 3.19 3.31
CA MET A 306 0.22 4.34 3.15
C MET A 306 1.69 3.91 3.22
N GLU A 307 2.55 4.64 2.48
CA GLU A 307 3.96 4.32 2.33
C GLU A 307 4.84 5.28 3.16
N TRP A 308 5.39 4.78 4.28
CA TRP A 308 6.24 5.57 5.17
C TRP A 308 7.50 6.14 4.52
N SER A 309 8.05 5.49 3.50
CA SER A 309 9.28 5.96 2.84
C SER A 309 9.09 7.24 2.02
N THR A 310 7.87 7.50 1.54
CA THR A 310 7.55 8.69 0.73
C THR A 310 6.64 9.67 1.46
N MET A 311 5.79 9.16 2.37
CA MET A 311 4.73 9.91 3.06
C MET A 311 4.92 9.92 4.60
N GLY A 312 6.16 9.93 5.10
CA GLY A 312 6.45 9.73 6.53
C GLY A 312 5.69 10.68 7.46
N THR A 313 5.58 11.95 7.08
CA THR A 313 4.84 12.96 7.85
C THR A 313 3.33 12.72 7.82
N GLU A 314 2.76 12.38 6.66
CA GLU A 314 1.35 12.06 6.51
C GLU A 314 0.99 10.78 7.27
N CYS A 315 1.82 9.73 7.18
CA CYS A 315 1.66 8.49 7.94
C CYS A 315 1.64 8.76 9.45
N TYR A 316 2.55 9.60 9.94
CA TYR A 316 2.56 9.99 11.35
C TYR A 316 1.29 10.75 11.76
N ARG A 317 0.85 11.73 10.96
CA ARG A 317 -0.41 12.46 11.21
C ARG A 317 -1.63 11.53 11.19
N ALA A 318 -1.66 10.58 10.26
CA ALA A 318 -2.71 9.58 10.15
C ALA A 318 -2.76 8.66 11.40
N LEU A 319 -1.61 8.08 11.77
CA LEU A 319 -1.50 7.21 12.94
C LEU A 319 -1.90 7.94 14.23
N THR A 320 -1.40 9.16 14.42
CA THR A 320 -1.75 9.97 15.60
C THR A 320 -3.23 10.31 15.64
N SER A 321 -3.85 10.59 14.49
CA SER A 321 -5.29 10.87 14.41
C SER A 321 -6.15 9.66 14.79
N VAL A 322 -5.81 8.47 14.27
CA VAL A 322 -6.52 7.22 14.61
C VAL A 322 -6.36 6.91 16.10
N THR A 323 -5.13 6.96 16.62
CA THR A 323 -4.85 6.64 18.02
C THR A 323 -5.49 7.64 18.98
N ASP A 324 -5.44 8.95 18.69
CA ASP A 324 -6.11 9.96 19.50
C ASP A 324 -7.64 9.84 19.48
N TYR A 325 -8.23 9.50 18.33
CA TYR A 325 -9.66 9.22 18.23
C TYR A 325 -10.05 8.06 19.14
N LEU A 326 -9.33 6.93 19.05
CA LEU A 326 -9.63 5.73 19.82
C LEU A 326 -9.40 5.89 21.33
N LEU A 327 -8.33 6.58 21.74
CA LEU A 327 -8.01 6.82 23.16
C LEU A 327 -9.03 7.72 23.88
N ARG A 328 -9.92 8.40 23.15
CA ARG A 328 -11.03 9.20 23.72
C ARG A 328 -12.28 8.38 23.97
N LEU A 329 -12.38 7.20 23.36
CA LEU A 329 -13.51 6.28 23.54
C LEU A 329 -13.23 5.36 24.73
N GLU A 330 -14.28 4.74 25.26
CA GLU A 330 -14.13 3.70 26.27
C GLU A 330 -13.42 2.48 25.67
N LEU A 331 -12.56 1.79 26.42
CA LEU A 331 -11.90 0.61 25.88
C LEU A 331 -12.88 -0.59 25.81
N ASP A 332 -13.03 -1.15 24.61
CA ASP A 332 -13.61 -2.47 24.37
C ASP A 332 -12.61 -3.34 23.60
N GLN A 333 -12.95 -4.61 23.37
CA GLN A 333 -12.05 -5.55 22.71
C GLN A 333 -11.76 -5.19 21.25
N THR A 334 -12.70 -4.53 20.57
CA THR A 334 -12.55 -4.08 19.19
C THR A 334 -11.60 -2.88 19.12
N ARG A 335 -11.78 -1.88 19.97
CA ARG A 335 -10.93 -0.68 20.06
C ARG A 335 -9.52 -1.02 20.52
N GLU A 336 -9.39 -2.01 21.39
CA GLU A 336 -8.10 -2.59 21.78
C GLU A 336 -7.36 -3.15 20.55
N ALA A 337 -8.03 -4.00 19.76
CA ALA A 337 -7.47 -4.54 18.52
C ALA A 337 -7.16 -3.44 17.48
N GLN A 338 -8.01 -2.41 17.38
CA GLN A 338 -7.79 -1.28 16.47
C GLN A 338 -6.59 -0.41 16.89
N LEU A 339 -6.37 -0.20 18.19
CA LEU A 339 -5.19 0.50 18.72
C LEU A 339 -3.90 -0.32 18.49
N GLU A 340 -3.97 -1.64 18.70
CA GLU A 340 -2.88 -2.57 18.38
C GLU A 340 -2.56 -2.54 16.88
N ALA A 341 -3.56 -2.59 16.01
CA ALA A 341 -3.40 -2.50 14.57
C ALA A 341 -2.77 -1.16 14.14
N ALA A 342 -3.25 -0.03 14.69
CA ALA A 342 -2.72 1.30 14.38
C ALA A 342 -1.22 1.42 14.71
N LEU A 343 -0.82 0.96 15.90
CA LEU A 343 0.58 0.95 16.32
C LEU A 343 1.41 -0.10 15.57
N GLY A 344 0.78 -1.23 15.22
CA GLY A 344 1.37 -2.33 14.46
C GLY A 344 1.86 -1.89 13.07
N VAL A 345 1.20 -0.91 12.43
CA VAL A 345 1.66 -0.33 11.16
C VAL A 345 3.10 0.22 11.26
N PHE A 346 3.55 0.65 12.43
CA PHE A 346 4.91 1.14 12.65
C PHE A 346 5.83 0.11 13.35
N TYR A 347 5.33 -0.59 14.37
CA TYR A 347 6.15 -1.50 15.18
C TYR A 347 6.31 -2.91 14.61
N ALA A 348 5.30 -3.39 13.88
CA ALA A 348 5.27 -4.72 13.27
C ALA A 348 4.78 -4.65 11.81
N PRO A 349 5.42 -3.84 10.95
CA PRO A 349 5.03 -3.73 9.55
C PRO A 349 5.36 -5.05 8.82
N PRO A 350 4.60 -5.43 7.78
CA PRO A 350 4.84 -6.65 7.01
C PRO A 350 6.22 -6.65 6.33
N ARG A 351 6.77 -5.47 6.04
CA ARG A 351 8.16 -5.27 5.67
C ARG A 351 8.80 -4.27 6.65
N PRO A 352 10.05 -4.50 7.09
CA PRO A 352 10.76 -3.57 7.96
C PRO A 352 10.83 -2.16 7.34
N LEU A 353 10.56 -1.15 8.16
CA LEU A 353 10.77 0.25 7.78
C LEU A 353 12.26 0.54 7.63
N SER A 354 12.61 1.55 6.84
CA SER A 354 14.00 2.01 6.75
C SER A 354 14.48 2.61 8.09
N ASP A 355 15.77 2.48 8.37
CA ASP A 355 16.37 3.00 9.60
C ASP A 355 16.14 4.51 9.77
N SER A 356 16.09 5.26 8.66
CA SER A 356 15.80 6.70 8.66
C SER A 356 14.42 7.01 9.25
N VAL A 357 13.39 6.30 8.78
CA VAL A 357 12.00 6.44 9.27
C VAL A 357 11.91 6.02 10.73
N VAL A 358 12.57 4.92 11.11
CA VAL A 358 12.54 4.45 12.49
C VAL A 358 13.19 5.46 13.43
N LEU A 359 14.35 6.01 13.07
CA LEU A 359 15.07 6.98 13.89
C LEU A 359 14.24 8.26 14.11
N GLU A 360 13.56 8.74 13.07
CA GLU A 360 12.76 9.96 13.11
C GLU A 360 11.47 9.79 13.93
N TYR A 361 10.71 8.71 13.70
CA TYR A 361 9.34 8.59 14.22
C TYR A 361 9.20 7.71 15.46
N ARG A 362 10.20 6.89 15.83
CA ARG A 362 10.10 5.96 16.98
C ARG A 362 9.85 6.68 18.30
N GLY A 363 10.55 7.79 18.55
CA GLY A 363 10.40 8.59 19.78
C GLY A 363 8.98 9.16 19.92
N PRO A 364 8.48 9.92 18.93
CA PRO A 364 7.11 10.43 18.92
C PRO A 364 6.04 9.34 19.05
N ILE A 365 6.16 8.23 18.31
CA ILE A 365 5.17 7.13 18.33
C ILE A 365 5.19 6.37 19.66
N SER A 366 6.36 6.22 20.30
CA SER A 366 6.47 5.60 21.64
C SER A 366 5.63 6.30 22.69
N LYS A 367 5.39 7.62 22.58
CA LYS A 367 4.49 8.35 23.48
C LYS A 367 3.05 7.85 23.36
N TYR A 368 2.58 7.52 22.15
CA TYR A 368 1.24 6.98 21.93
C TYR A 368 1.13 5.53 22.41
N ALA A 369 2.16 4.71 22.18
CA ALA A 369 2.22 3.36 22.71
C ALA A 369 2.17 3.36 24.26
N ARG A 370 2.87 4.30 24.90
CA ARG A 370 2.78 4.53 26.36
C ARG A 370 1.41 5.02 26.80
N ARG A 371 0.74 5.89 26.04
CA ARG A 371 -0.64 6.29 26.36
C ARG A 371 -1.60 5.10 26.30
N PHE A 372 -1.46 4.24 25.29
CA PHE A 372 -2.24 3.00 25.18
C PHE A 372 -1.98 2.05 26.35
N PHE A 373 -0.72 1.87 26.76
CA PHE A 373 -0.38 1.11 27.97
C PHE A 373 -1.15 1.59 29.22
N HIS A 374 -1.16 2.90 29.48
CA HIS A 374 -1.89 3.45 30.63
C HIS A 374 -3.41 3.32 30.47
N HIS A 375 -3.90 3.39 29.23
CA HIS A 375 -5.31 3.18 28.94
C HIS A 375 -5.73 1.73 29.26
N LEU A 376 -4.93 0.73 28.89
CA LEU A 376 -5.13 -0.67 29.26
C LEU A 376 -5.15 -0.88 30.79
N LEU A 377 -4.24 -0.24 31.52
CA LEU A 377 -4.21 -0.32 32.98
C LEU A 377 -5.48 0.23 33.64
N ARG A 378 -6.02 1.35 33.13
CA ARG A 378 -7.27 1.92 33.64
C ARG A 378 -8.46 0.97 33.47
N HIS A 379 -8.45 0.17 32.41
CA HIS A 379 -9.47 -0.83 32.11
C HIS A 379 -9.12 -2.24 32.63
N GLN A 380 -8.12 -2.37 33.52
CA GLN A 380 -7.72 -3.64 34.15
C GLN A 380 -7.25 -4.73 33.16
N ARG A 381 -6.83 -4.35 31.95
CA ARG A 381 -6.29 -5.25 30.92
C ARG A 381 -4.79 -5.45 31.12
N PHE A 382 -4.42 -5.98 32.29
CA PHE A 382 -3.03 -6.07 32.73
C PHE A 382 -2.15 -6.88 31.77
N GLU A 383 -2.56 -8.10 31.41
CA GLU A 383 -1.79 -9.00 30.55
C GLU A 383 -1.34 -8.33 29.25
N LYS A 384 -2.27 -7.68 28.54
CA LYS A 384 -1.95 -6.95 27.31
C LYS A 384 -1.09 -5.72 27.54
N ALA A 385 -1.31 -4.98 28.63
CA ALA A 385 -0.44 -3.86 28.99
C ALA A 385 1.01 -4.34 29.19
N PHE A 386 1.19 -5.49 29.84
CA PHE A 386 2.50 -6.09 30.06
C PHE A 386 3.18 -6.51 28.76
N LEU A 387 2.47 -7.22 27.87
CA LEU A 387 2.98 -7.61 26.56
C LEU A 387 3.42 -6.38 25.76
N LEU A 388 2.57 -5.35 25.70
CA LEU A 388 2.89 -4.10 25.03
C LEU A 388 4.17 -3.44 25.61
N ALA A 389 4.36 -3.44 26.93
CA ALA A 389 5.57 -2.88 27.54
C ALA A 389 6.84 -3.65 27.17
N VAL A 390 6.75 -4.98 27.01
CA VAL A 390 7.84 -5.81 26.50
C VAL A 390 8.12 -5.48 25.04
N ASP A 391 7.10 -5.40 24.19
CA ASP A 391 7.23 -5.16 22.75
C ASP A 391 7.87 -3.80 22.43
N ILE A 392 7.51 -2.75 23.19
CA ILE A 392 8.11 -1.42 23.02
C ILE A 392 9.54 -1.36 23.62
N GLY A 393 9.91 -2.31 24.48
CA GLY A 393 11.18 -2.34 25.20
C GLY A 393 11.28 -1.33 26.35
N ALA A 394 10.15 -0.92 26.92
CA ALA A 394 10.08 0.16 27.91
C ALA A 394 10.15 -0.39 29.35
N ARG A 395 11.38 -0.65 29.82
CA ARG A 395 11.66 -1.21 31.17
C ARG A 395 11.12 -0.34 32.31
N ASP A 396 11.04 0.97 32.10
CA ASP A 396 10.57 1.94 33.08
C ASP A 396 9.07 1.81 33.39
N LEU A 397 8.26 1.30 32.44
CA LEU A 397 6.83 1.03 32.68
C LEU A 397 6.60 -0.08 33.73
N PHE A 398 7.62 -0.89 34.02
CA PHE A 398 7.56 -1.89 35.08
C PHE A 398 7.81 -1.30 36.48
N MET A 399 8.44 -0.13 36.56
CA MET A 399 8.80 0.53 37.82
C MET A 399 7.73 1.47 38.38
N VAL A 400 6.72 1.87 37.59
CA VAL A 400 5.57 2.71 38.02
C VAL A 400 4.66 1.98 39.04
N ARG A 401 5.08 0.80 39.51
CA ARG A 401 4.26 -0.19 40.21
C ARG A 401 4.60 -0.43 41.68
N GLN A 402 5.40 0.41 42.34
CA GLN A 402 5.60 0.29 43.79
C GLN A 402 4.65 1.13 44.65
N SER A 403 3.90 2.10 44.10
CA SER A 403 3.01 2.96 44.89
C SER A 403 1.51 2.59 44.85
N VAL A 404 1.06 1.74 43.92
CA VAL A 404 -0.39 1.45 43.71
C VAL A 404 -0.75 -0.04 43.90
N PHE A 405 0.23 -0.94 44.04
CA PHE A 405 0.04 -2.40 43.91
C PHE A 405 0.12 -3.19 45.22
N SER A 406 -0.18 -2.58 46.37
CA SER A 406 -0.09 -3.26 47.67
C SER A 406 -1.19 -4.32 47.92
N SER A 407 -2.26 -4.38 47.12
CA SER A 407 -3.46 -5.16 47.47
C SER A 407 -3.78 -6.37 46.57
N SER A 408 -3.05 -6.59 45.46
CA SER A 408 -3.40 -7.63 44.47
C SER A 408 -2.25 -8.60 44.10
N LEU A 409 -1.16 -8.60 44.86
CA LEU A 409 0.11 -9.27 44.49
C LEU A 409 0.22 -10.78 44.75
N LEU A 410 -0.82 -11.45 45.23
CA LEU A 410 -0.78 -12.91 45.42
C LEU A 410 -1.20 -13.72 44.17
N SER A 411 -1.93 -13.14 43.23
CA SER A 411 -2.41 -13.89 42.04
C SER A 411 -1.49 -13.75 40.81
N LEU A 412 -0.90 -12.57 40.58
CA LEU A 412 -0.07 -12.32 39.39
C LEU A 412 1.39 -12.80 39.50
N SER A 413 1.93 -12.94 40.72
CA SER A 413 3.27 -13.49 40.91
C SER A 413 3.30 -14.98 40.53
N LEU A 414 2.24 -15.72 40.84
CA LEU A 414 2.06 -17.11 40.40
C LEU A 414 1.88 -17.20 38.88
N SER A 415 1.11 -16.32 38.24
CA SER A 415 0.85 -16.42 36.79
C SER A 415 2.07 -16.07 35.93
N LEU A 416 2.87 -15.05 36.30
CA LEU A 416 4.12 -14.74 35.61
C LEU A 416 5.19 -15.80 35.86
N SER A 417 5.27 -16.36 37.07
CA SER A 417 6.21 -17.46 37.34
C SER A 417 5.83 -18.73 36.55
N LEU A 418 4.52 -19.02 36.39
CA LEU A 418 4.05 -20.12 35.57
C LEU A 418 4.32 -19.88 34.08
N SER A 419 4.05 -18.68 33.55
CA SER A 419 4.25 -18.42 32.11
C SER A 419 5.71 -18.42 31.70
N LEU A 420 6.61 -17.85 32.53
CA LEU A 420 8.05 -17.95 32.32
C LEU A 420 8.54 -19.40 32.43
N SER A 421 8.01 -20.20 33.36
CA SER A 421 8.37 -21.61 33.49
C SER A 421 7.86 -22.48 32.33
N LEU A 422 6.65 -22.26 31.82
CA LEU A 422 6.09 -22.97 30.66
C LEU A 422 6.82 -22.61 29.35
N SER A 423 7.20 -21.33 29.19
CA SER A 423 7.99 -20.88 28.05
C SER A 423 9.39 -21.51 28.07
N PHE A 424 9.98 -21.68 29.26
CA PHE A 424 11.25 -22.39 29.43
C PHE A 424 11.10 -23.90 29.19
N SER A 425 10.05 -24.55 29.70
CA SER A 425 9.80 -25.98 29.49
C SER A 425 9.55 -26.35 28.03
N LEU A 426 8.87 -25.48 27.26
CA LEU A 426 8.68 -25.65 25.81
C LEU A 426 9.97 -25.41 25.00
N SER A 427 10.88 -24.58 25.50
CA SER A 427 12.22 -24.39 24.90
C SER A 427 13.18 -25.54 25.22
N LEU A 428 12.94 -26.27 26.32
CA LEU A 428 13.74 -27.43 26.76
C LEU A 428 13.37 -28.73 26.04
N SER A 429 12.12 -28.89 25.57
CA SER A 429 11.73 -30.04 24.75
C SER A 429 12.29 -30.00 23.32
N SER A 430 12.74 -28.84 22.85
CA SER A 430 13.37 -28.64 21.53
C SER A 430 14.91 -28.67 21.52
N LEU A 431 15.56 -28.77 22.68
CA LEU A 431 17.03 -28.74 22.78
C LEU A 431 17.53 -29.90 23.64
N SER A 432 17.50 -31.11 23.07
CA SER A 432 18.33 -32.19 23.60
C SER A 432 19.80 -31.85 23.31
N ARG A 433 20.58 -31.69 24.38
CA ARG A 433 22.05 -31.48 24.44
C ARG A 433 22.47 -30.00 24.61
N LEU A 434 22.52 -29.55 25.86
CA LEU A 434 23.58 -28.66 26.37
C LEU A 434 23.64 -28.73 27.91
N SER A 435 24.81 -28.45 28.45
CA SER A 435 25.45 -29.07 29.62
C SER A 435 24.84 -28.83 31.02
N LEU A 436 25.01 -29.84 31.88
CA LEU A 436 24.64 -29.92 33.31
C LEU A 436 25.11 -28.73 34.19
N SER A 437 26.07 -27.93 33.73
CA SER A 437 26.61 -26.75 34.44
C SER A 437 25.68 -25.54 34.46
N ILE A 438 24.82 -25.39 33.45
CA ILE A 438 23.82 -24.31 33.39
C ILE A 438 22.65 -24.62 34.35
N PHE A 439 22.35 -25.91 34.55
CA PHE A 439 21.31 -26.37 35.48
C PHE A 439 21.66 -26.12 36.96
N LEU A 440 22.94 -26.26 37.35
CA LEU A 440 23.37 -26.00 38.73
C LEU A 440 23.43 -24.49 39.03
N SER A 441 23.76 -23.65 38.06
CA SER A 441 23.83 -22.20 38.26
C SER A 441 22.45 -21.54 38.31
N LEU A 442 21.48 -22.05 37.54
CA LEU A 442 20.11 -21.52 37.54
C LEU A 442 19.29 -21.97 38.76
N SER A 443 19.55 -23.17 39.30
CA SER A 443 18.90 -23.65 40.53
C SER A 443 19.41 -22.91 41.78
N ILE A 444 20.68 -22.53 41.80
CA ILE A 444 21.25 -21.63 42.82
C ILE A 444 20.62 -20.24 42.72
N PHE A 445 20.35 -19.73 41.51
CA PHE A 445 19.69 -18.42 41.31
C PHE A 445 18.22 -18.44 41.77
N LEU A 446 17.48 -19.49 41.46
CA LEU A 446 16.09 -19.65 41.92
C LEU A 446 16.01 -19.81 43.44
N SER A 447 16.91 -20.59 44.04
CA SER A 447 16.98 -20.75 45.50
C SER A 447 17.48 -19.50 46.24
N LEU A 448 18.34 -18.68 45.62
CA LEU A 448 18.65 -17.34 46.13
C LEU A 448 17.43 -16.42 46.06
N SER A 449 16.66 -16.45 44.96
CA SER A 449 15.46 -15.62 44.81
C SER A 449 14.34 -15.98 45.80
N LEU A 450 14.23 -17.28 46.14
CA LEU A 450 13.28 -17.81 47.12
C LEU A 450 13.75 -17.60 48.58
N SER A 451 15.05 -17.46 48.83
CA SER A 451 15.56 -17.11 50.16
C SER A 451 15.57 -15.59 50.40
N LEU A 452 15.77 -14.78 49.36
CA LEU A 452 15.66 -13.31 49.40
C LEU A 452 14.24 -12.81 49.65
N SER A 453 13.21 -13.59 49.28
CA SER A 453 11.81 -13.28 49.62
C SER A 453 11.44 -13.56 51.08
N SER A 454 12.31 -14.26 51.83
CA SER A 454 12.07 -14.65 53.23
C SER A 454 12.78 -13.77 54.27
N LEU A 455 13.64 -12.83 53.85
CA LEU A 455 14.38 -11.95 54.74
C LEU A 455 13.70 -10.57 54.85
N SER A 456 13.18 -10.30 56.04
CA SER A 456 12.54 -9.05 56.41
C SER A 456 13.51 -7.85 56.39
N LEU A 457 12.91 -6.67 56.19
CA LEU A 457 13.40 -5.33 55.87
C LEU A 457 14.58 -4.70 56.65
N LEU A 458 15.34 -5.44 57.47
CA LEU A 458 16.45 -4.87 58.27
C LEU A 458 17.86 -5.30 57.84
N SER A 459 18.01 -6.29 56.96
CA SER A 459 19.34 -6.76 56.51
C SER A 459 19.84 -6.12 55.20
N LEU A 460 18.96 -5.51 54.40
CA LEU A 460 19.31 -4.94 53.08
C LEU A 460 20.08 -3.61 53.17
N SER A 461 19.90 -2.84 54.23
CA SER A 461 20.66 -1.58 54.43
C SER A 461 22.13 -1.82 54.77
N HIS A 462 22.42 -2.91 55.50
CA HIS A 462 23.79 -3.27 55.85
C HIS A 462 24.55 -3.93 54.68
N LEU A 463 23.87 -4.74 53.84
CA LEU A 463 24.52 -5.43 52.72
C LEU A 463 24.90 -4.48 51.56
N MET A 464 24.08 -3.45 51.32
CA MET A 464 24.37 -2.44 50.28
C MET A 464 25.52 -1.50 50.68
N PHE A 465 25.77 -1.31 51.99
CA PHE A 465 26.88 -0.46 52.46
C PHE A 465 28.25 -1.15 52.33
N THR A 466 28.31 -2.47 52.52
CA THR A 466 29.57 -3.25 52.38
C THR A 466 29.99 -3.51 50.93
N LEU A 467 29.03 -3.57 50.00
CA LEU A 467 29.30 -3.74 48.56
C LEU A 467 29.79 -2.45 47.87
N CYS A 468 29.51 -1.27 48.42
CA CYS A 468 30.03 0.00 47.91
C CYS A 468 31.48 0.29 48.34
N THR A 469 31.99 -0.33 49.40
CA THR A 469 33.36 -0.08 49.89
C THR A 469 34.43 -1.02 49.30
N SER A 470 34.05 -2.10 48.62
CA SER A 470 34.98 -3.11 48.10
C SER A 470 35.34 -2.96 46.61
N SER A 471 34.75 -1.99 45.89
CA SER A 471 35.07 -1.72 44.47
C SER A 471 36.15 -0.65 44.24
N LEU A 472 36.87 -0.23 45.30
CA LEU A 472 37.97 0.72 45.23
C LEU A 472 39.24 0.13 45.89
N THR A 473 39.78 -0.94 45.32
CA THR A 473 41.23 -1.25 45.32
C THR A 473 41.45 -2.61 44.66
N SER A 474 42.14 -2.62 43.52
CA SER A 474 43.21 -3.57 43.14
C SER A 474 43.26 -3.82 41.63
N SER A 475 44.04 -3.01 40.91
CA SER A 475 44.82 -3.46 39.74
C SER A 475 46.00 -4.29 40.27
N PRO A 476 46.52 -5.30 39.53
CA PRO A 476 47.71 -5.01 38.73
C PRO A 476 47.97 -5.90 37.47
N LEU A 477 48.65 -5.27 36.50
CA LEU A 477 49.83 -5.68 35.72
C LEU A 477 49.95 -7.10 35.11
N LEU A 478 50.04 -7.14 33.78
CA LEU A 478 50.64 -8.20 32.95
C LEU A 478 52.17 -8.25 33.08
N PRO A 479 52.80 -9.42 32.89
CA PRO A 479 54.15 -9.50 32.37
C PRO A 479 54.20 -10.02 30.92
N SER A 480 55.26 -9.59 30.26
CA SER A 480 55.76 -9.89 28.92
C SER A 480 56.06 -11.37 28.65
N HIS A 481 55.70 -11.83 27.45
CA HIS A 481 56.64 -12.31 26.43
C HIS A 481 56.00 -12.36 25.05
#